data_AF-X7ELC1-F1
#
_entry.id   AF-X7ELC1-F1
#
_cell.length_a   1.000
_cell.length_b   1.000
_cell.length_c   1.000
_cell.angle_alpha   90.00
_cell.angle_beta   90.00
_cell.angle_gamma   90.00
#
_symmetry.space_group_name_H-M   'P 1'
#
loop_
_entity.id
_entity.type
_entity.pdbx_description
1 polymer ?
#
loop_
_entity_poly.entity_id
_entity_poly.type
_entity_poly.pdbx_seq_one_letter_code
_entity_poly.pdbx_strand_id
1 'polypeptide(L)'
;MHFGRILEGMWDGQITAQSTAEPHALCSLIQSFLPVPSICLTRSDAPLDEISVFAADCHIAPDLPLADVLAEELDLFVDERSLVFVLPEALTRRGGANAVPTSAVGRALAQAAVLISERGWRDSSDEIAAVQSLADRCNSLAVTDLPRRLGLDIPTFRKAFARELQALFGWSILAPARGRITAATAGPSAALSAQVGAARISRRTLGVKTMPIVRLT
;
A
#
# COMPACT_ATOMS: atom_id res chain seq x y z
N MET A 1 -16.59 -10.03 7.44
CA MET A 1 -15.80 -11.27 7.47
C MET A 1 -15.69 -11.77 6.04
N HIS A 2 -14.51 -11.64 5.42
CA HIS A 2 -14.27 -11.99 4.02
C HIS A 2 -13.56 -13.35 3.83
N PHE A 3 -13.06 -13.97 4.91
CA PHE A 3 -12.20 -15.15 4.85
C PHE A 3 -12.91 -16.42 4.34
N GLY A 4 -14.15 -16.69 4.79
CA GLY A 4 -14.92 -17.83 4.28
C GLY A 4 -15.13 -17.80 2.76
N ARG A 5 -15.36 -16.60 2.20
CA ARG A 5 -15.53 -16.41 0.75
C ARG A 5 -14.25 -16.64 -0.05
N ILE A 6 -13.08 -16.52 0.57
CA ILE A 6 -11.79 -16.76 -0.11
C ILE A 6 -11.56 -18.25 -0.23
N LEU A 7 -11.75 -18.99 0.88
CA LEU A 7 -11.58 -20.44 0.88
C LEU A 7 -12.60 -21.11 -0.05
N GLU A 8 -13.88 -20.72 0.04
CA GLU A 8 -14.92 -21.16 -0.89
C GLU A 8 -14.53 -20.82 -2.35
N GLY A 9 -14.04 -19.61 -2.60
CA GLY A 9 -13.59 -19.21 -3.92
C GLY A 9 -12.41 -20.04 -4.45
N MET A 10 -11.50 -20.49 -3.60
CA MET A 10 -10.40 -21.39 -3.99
C MET A 10 -10.93 -22.79 -4.33
N TRP A 11 -11.78 -23.36 -3.47
CA TRP A 11 -12.39 -24.68 -3.69
C TRP A 11 -13.28 -24.75 -4.94
N ASP A 12 -14.03 -23.68 -5.22
CA ASP A 12 -14.87 -23.57 -6.40
C ASP A 12 -14.06 -23.24 -7.68
N GLY A 13 -12.73 -23.07 -7.57
CA GLY A 13 -11.85 -22.70 -8.67
C GLY A 13 -12.07 -21.27 -9.18
N GLN A 14 -12.79 -20.43 -8.43
CA GLN A 14 -13.03 -19.02 -8.75
C GLN A 14 -11.80 -18.16 -8.46
N ILE A 15 -11.02 -18.54 -7.45
CA ILE A 15 -9.74 -17.91 -7.10
C ILE A 15 -8.62 -18.79 -7.60
N THR A 16 -7.74 -18.22 -8.43
CA THR A 16 -6.64 -18.94 -9.06
C THR A 16 -5.32 -18.18 -8.92
N ALA A 17 -4.23 -18.94 -8.90
CA ALA A 17 -2.89 -18.41 -9.00
C ALA A 17 -2.68 -17.75 -10.37
N GLN A 18 -2.06 -16.57 -10.41
CA GLN A 18 -1.64 -16.02 -11.69
C GLN A 18 -0.49 -16.87 -12.26
N SER A 19 -0.59 -17.28 -13.53
CA SER A 19 0.51 -18.00 -14.21
C SER A 19 1.80 -17.18 -14.19
N THR A 20 2.88 -17.79 -13.71
CA THR A 20 4.22 -17.19 -13.56
C THR A 20 4.90 -16.85 -14.89
N ALA A 21 4.38 -17.35 -16.01
CA ALA A 21 5.00 -17.20 -17.33
C ALA A 21 4.99 -15.74 -17.84
N GLU A 22 4.01 -14.92 -17.44
CA GLU A 22 3.97 -13.49 -17.77
C GLU A 22 3.30 -12.69 -16.63
N PRO A 23 4.07 -12.02 -15.76
CA PRO A 23 3.50 -11.22 -14.69
C PRO A 23 2.64 -10.09 -15.27
N HIS A 24 1.42 -9.93 -14.75
CA HIS A 24 0.51 -8.90 -15.24
C HIS A 24 1.04 -7.53 -14.81
N ALA A 25 0.91 -6.52 -15.66
CA ALA A 25 1.49 -5.21 -15.40
C ALA A 25 0.97 -4.56 -14.10
N LEU A 26 -0.29 -4.82 -13.73
CA LEU A 26 -0.84 -4.40 -12.43
C LEU A 26 -0.16 -5.11 -11.24
N CYS A 27 0.15 -6.39 -11.35
CA CYS A 27 0.85 -7.13 -10.31
C CYS A 27 2.29 -6.67 -10.17
N SER A 28 2.99 -6.47 -11.29
CA SER A 28 4.33 -5.88 -11.28
C SER A 28 4.31 -4.48 -10.66
N LEU A 29 3.28 -3.69 -10.94
CA LEU A 29 3.08 -2.40 -10.29
C LEU A 29 2.96 -2.59 -8.78
N ILE A 30 1.98 -3.37 -8.30
CA ILE A 30 1.76 -3.61 -6.86
C ILE A 30 3.04 -4.07 -6.16
N GLN A 31 3.72 -5.07 -6.73
CA GLN A 31 4.97 -5.60 -6.20
C GLN A 31 6.06 -4.53 -6.12
N SER A 32 6.14 -3.61 -7.10
CA SER A 32 7.10 -2.50 -7.06
C SER A 32 6.82 -1.46 -5.97
N PHE A 33 5.58 -1.37 -5.47
CA PHE A 33 5.21 -0.44 -4.39
C PHE A 33 5.65 -0.95 -3.01
N LEU A 34 5.66 -2.26 -2.82
CA LEU A 34 5.69 -2.85 -1.49
C LEU A 34 7.12 -3.17 -1.05
N PRO A 35 7.46 -2.94 0.23
CA PRO A 35 8.76 -3.32 0.79
C PRO A 35 8.86 -4.80 1.14
N VAL A 36 7.80 -5.58 0.96
CA VAL A 36 7.70 -7.00 1.31
C VAL A 36 7.31 -7.82 0.07
N PRO A 37 7.62 -9.13 0.03
CA PRO A 37 7.12 -10.02 -1.00
C PRO A 37 5.60 -9.92 -1.14
N SER A 38 5.10 -9.97 -2.36
CA SER A 38 3.66 -9.99 -2.61
C SER A 38 3.30 -10.89 -3.78
N ILE A 39 2.20 -11.61 -3.61
CA ILE A 39 1.62 -12.46 -4.64
C ILE A 39 0.26 -11.91 -5.09
N CYS A 40 -0.08 -12.20 -6.34
CA CYS A 40 -1.37 -11.89 -6.92
C CYS A 40 -2.12 -13.18 -7.24
N LEU A 41 -3.36 -13.24 -6.75
CA LEU A 41 -4.37 -14.20 -7.16
C LEU A 41 -5.42 -13.48 -7.99
N THR A 42 -6.11 -14.21 -8.84
CA THR A 42 -7.23 -13.70 -9.64
C THR A 42 -8.54 -14.33 -9.20
N ARG A 43 -9.62 -13.53 -9.19
CA ARG A 43 -10.98 -13.96 -8.86
C ARG A 43 -11.93 -13.66 -10.01
N SER A 44 -12.61 -14.67 -10.53
CA SER A 44 -13.42 -14.57 -11.76
C SER A 44 -14.78 -13.89 -11.57
N ASP A 45 -15.40 -14.00 -10.40
CA ASP A 45 -16.71 -13.46 -10.05
C ASP A 45 -16.67 -12.09 -9.35
N ALA A 46 -15.48 -11.49 -9.19
CA ALA A 46 -15.31 -10.25 -8.45
C ALA A 46 -15.67 -8.99 -9.27
N PRO A 47 -16.36 -8.01 -8.66
CA PRO A 47 -16.50 -6.66 -9.23
C PRO A 47 -15.14 -6.03 -9.52
N LEU A 48 -15.05 -5.22 -10.59
CA LEU A 48 -13.78 -4.62 -11.03
C LEU A 48 -13.07 -3.80 -9.94
N ASP A 49 -13.80 -3.18 -9.02
CA ASP A 49 -13.26 -2.33 -7.98
C ASP A 49 -13.01 -3.04 -6.63
N GLU A 50 -13.21 -4.36 -6.58
CA GLU A 50 -13.00 -5.19 -5.39
C GLU A 50 -11.62 -5.86 -5.44
N ILE A 51 -10.59 -5.09 -5.08
CA ILE A 51 -9.25 -5.63 -4.81
C ILE A 51 -9.14 -5.88 -3.30
N SER A 52 -8.86 -7.12 -2.92
CA SER A 52 -8.67 -7.51 -1.52
C SER A 52 -7.20 -7.76 -1.20
N VAL A 53 -6.79 -7.46 0.03
CA VAL A 53 -5.41 -7.63 0.50
C VAL A 53 -5.39 -8.39 1.81
N PHE A 54 -4.56 -9.41 1.88
CA PHE A 54 -4.36 -10.26 3.04
C PHE A 54 -2.87 -10.39 3.34
N ALA A 55 -2.55 -10.76 4.57
CA ALA A 55 -1.23 -11.25 4.90
C ALA A 55 -1.22 -12.77 4.83
N ALA A 56 -0.11 -13.36 4.42
CA ALA A 56 0.01 -14.82 4.31
C ALA A 56 -0.16 -15.52 5.69
N ASP A 57 0.23 -14.86 6.78
CA ASP A 57 0.06 -15.35 8.16
C ASP A 57 -1.37 -15.23 8.73
N CYS A 58 -2.30 -14.61 7.99
CA CYS A 58 -3.64 -14.39 8.52
C CYS A 58 -4.40 -15.72 8.60
N HIS A 59 -5.12 -15.93 9.70
CA HIS A 59 -5.89 -17.15 9.91
C HIS A 59 -7.25 -17.03 9.22
N ILE A 60 -7.50 -17.88 8.23
CA ILE A 60 -8.77 -17.89 7.48
C ILE A 60 -9.82 -18.81 8.13
N ALA A 61 -9.36 -19.75 8.95
CA ALA A 61 -10.13 -20.52 9.91
C ALA A 61 -9.30 -20.68 11.20
N PRO A 62 -9.87 -21.15 12.33
CA PRO A 62 -9.10 -21.44 13.54
C PRO A 62 -7.90 -22.34 13.21
N ASP A 63 -6.71 -21.91 13.61
CA ASP A 63 -5.44 -22.62 13.39
C ASP A 63 -5.10 -22.94 11.92
N LEU A 64 -5.71 -22.22 10.95
CA LEU A 64 -5.45 -22.39 9.51
C LEU A 64 -4.95 -21.07 8.89
N PRO A 65 -3.62 -20.87 8.81
CA PRO A 65 -3.01 -19.77 8.08
C PRO A 65 -3.34 -19.78 6.59
N LEU A 66 -3.45 -18.59 5.99
CA LEU A 66 -3.67 -18.46 4.55
C LEU A 66 -2.52 -19.09 3.75
N ALA A 67 -1.27 -18.98 4.22
CA ALA A 67 -0.11 -19.58 3.56
C ALA A 67 -0.27 -21.09 3.33
N ASP A 68 -0.79 -21.81 4.33
CA ASP A 68 -1.00 -23.25 4.24
C ASP A 68 -2.09 -23.59 3.22
N VAL A 69 -3.19 -22.83 3.21
CA VAL A 69 -4.26 -23.01 2.22
C VAL A 69 -3.78 -22.71 0.80
N LEU A 70 -2.92 -21.72 0.62
CA LEU A 70 -2.33 -21.44 -0.69
C LEU A 70 -1.44 -22.58 -1.17
N ALA A 71 -0.69 -23.21 -0.26
CA ALA A 71 0.14 -24.36 -0.58
C ALA A 71 -0.71 -25.59 -0.92
N GLU A 72 -1.77 -25.86 -0.15
CA GLU A 72 -2.62 -27.04 -0.33
C GLU A 72 -3.55 -26.93 -1.55
N GLU A 73 -4.23 -25.80 -1.72
CA GLU A 73 -5.29 -25.65 -2.72
C GLU A 73 -4.77 -25.14 -4.07
N LEU A 74 -3.68 -24.36 -4.08
CA LEU A 74 -3.16 -23.69 -5.27
C LEU A 74 -1.72 -24.08 -5.63
N ASP A 75 -1.08 -24.98 -4.88
CA ASP A 75 0.34 -25.33 -5.02
C ASP A 75 1.27 -24.09 -4.97
N LEU A 76 0.89 -23.09 -4.17
CA LEU A 76 1.59 -21.82 -4.01
C LEU A 76 2.26 -21.71 -2.64
N PHE A 77 3.56 -21.99 -2.61
CA PHE A 77 4.39 -21.77 -1.44
C PHE A 77 4.75 -20.28 -1.29
N VAL A 78 4.30 -19.66 -0.21
CA VAL A 78 4.55 -18.25 0.09
C VAL A 78 5.26 -18.07 1.42
N ASP A 79 6.14 -17.06 1.50
CA ASP A 79 6.76 -16.66 2.76
C ASP A 79 5.70 -16.04 3.69
N GLU A 80 5.72 -16.37 4.99
CA GLU A 80 4.76 -15.85 5.98
C GLU A 80 4.74 -14.31 6.04
N ARG A 81 5.85 -13.65 5.68
CA ARG A 81 5.98 -12.19 5.57
C ARG A 81 5.59 -11.66 4.18
N SER A 82 4.65 -12.34 3.52
CA SER A 82 4.13 -11.93 2.22
C SER A 82 2.74 -11.32 2.33
N LEU A 83 2.45 -10.40 1.40
CA LEU A 83 1.09 -9.95 1.14
C LEU A 83 0.45 -10.71 -0.02
N VAL A 84 -0.84 -11.01 0.12
CA VAL A 84 -1.65 -11.69 -0.88
C VAL A 84 -2.70 -10.73 -1.39
N PHE A 85 -2.62 -10.39 -2.69
CA PHE A 85 -3.62 -9.59 -3.37
C PHE A 85 -4.56 -10.50 -4.14
N VAL A 86 -5.86 -10.35 -3.92
CA VAL A 86 -6.89 -11.00 -4.74
C VAL A 86 -7.47 -9.95 -5.68
N LEU A 87 -7.20 -10.11 -6.97
CA LEU A 87 -7.60 -9.18 -8.02
C LEU A 87 -8.79 -9.73 -8.81
N PRO A 88 -9.74 -8.89 -9.24
CA PRO A 88 -10.71 -9.31 -10.24
C PRO A 88 -10.01 -9.73 -11.53
N GLU A 89 -10.34 -10.91 -12.06
CA GLU A 89 -9.71 -11.47 -13.27
C GLU A 89 -9.87 -10.54 -14.49
N ALA A 90 -10.96 -9.78 -14.53
CA ALA A 90 -11.18 -8.78 -15.58
C ALA A 90 -10.13 -7.64 -15.58
N LEU A 91 -9.39 -7.43 -14.48
CA LEU A 91 -8.27 -6.49 -14.41
C LEU A 91 -6.95 -7.07 -14.92
N THR A 92 -6.85 -8.38 -15.07
CA THR A 92 -5.62 -9.08 -15.49
C THR A 92 -5.66 -9.56 -16.95
N ARG A 93 -6.81 -9.45 -17.62
CA ARG A 93 -6.94 -9.79 -19.05
C ARG A 93 -6.26 -8.77 -19.96
N ARG A 94 -5.25 -9.24 -20.72
CA ARG A 94 -4.57 -8.45 -21.77
C ARG A 94 -5.58 -7.94 -22.81
N GLY A 95 -5.54 -6.65 -23.11
CA GLY A 95 -6.37 -6.02 -24.16
C GLY A 95 -7.84 -5.80 -23.78
N GLY A 96 -8.22 -5.99 -22.51
CA GLY A 96 -9.54 -5.62 -22.03
C GLY A 96 -9.78 -4.11 -22.11
N ALA A 97 -10.96 -3.70 -22.58
CA ALA A 97 -11.40 -2.30 -22.62
C ALA A 97 -11.59 -1.65 -21.23
N ASN A 98 -11.42 -2.44 -20.16
CA ASN A 98 -11.65 -1.99 -18.80
C ASN A 98 -10.42 -1.28 -18.26
N ALA A 99 -10.52 0.03 -18.10
CA ALA A 99 -9.51 0.81 -17.40
C ALA A 99 -9.35 0.30 -15.96
N VAL A 100 -8.11 0.18 -15.51
CA VAL A 100 -7.82 -0.22 -14.12
C VAL A 100 -8.47 0.80 -13.17
N PRO A 101 -9.34 0.36 -12.24
CA PRO A 101 -10.04 1.27 -11.33
C PRO A 101 -9.04 1.87 -10.36
N THR A 102 -8.58 3.06 -10.70
CA THR A 102 -7.44 3.72 -10.05
C THR A 102 -7.67 3.93 -8.55
N SER A 103 -8.91 4.18 -8.14
CA SER A 103 -9.27 4.29 -6.73
C SER A 103 -9.16 2.97 -5.98
N ALA A 104 -9.47 1.83 -6.62
CA ALA A 104 -9.39 0.52 -5.99
C ALA A 104 -7.93 0.15 -5.71
N VAL A 105 -7.03 0.42 -6.66
CA VAL A 105 -5.57 0.24 -6.47
C VAL A 105 -5.05 1.12 -5.33
N GLY A 106 -5.52 2.38 -5.25
CA GLY A 106 -5.18 3.27 -4.13
C GLY A 106 -5.63 2.72 -2.77
N ARG A 107 -6.85 2.20 -2.66
CA ARG A 107 -7.35 1.57 -1.42
C ARG A 107 -6.56 0.33 -1.05
N ALA A 108 -6.32 -0.56 -2.01
CA ALA A 108 -5.59 -1.80 -1.78
C ALA A 108 -4.16 -1.56 -1.27
N LEU A 109 -3.44 -0.60 -1.88
CA LEU A 109 -2.10 -0.24 -1.41
C LEU A 109 -2.11 0.41 -0.02
N ALA A 110 -3.18 1.13 0.35
CA ALA A 110 -3.33 1.65 1.71
C ALA A 110 -3.58 0.53 2.72
N GLN A 111 -4.40 -0.46 2.38
CA GLN A 111 -4.61 -1.65 3.23
C GLN A 111 -3.31 -2.44 3.40
N ALA A 112 -2.57 -2.66 2.32
CA ALA A 112 -1.25 -3.29 2.36
C ALA A 112 -0.29 -2.55 3.30
N ALA A 113 -0.31 -1.21 3.28
CA ALA A 113 0.50 -0.39 4.16
C ALA A 113 0.21 -0.64 5.64
N VAL A 114 -1.08 -0.73 5.97
CA VAL A 114 -1.57 -0.97 7.32
C VAL A 114 -1.12 -2.36 7.77
N LEU A 115 -1.34 -3.39 6.94
CA LEU A 115 -0.96 -4.77 7.25
C LEU A 115 0.54 -4.93 7.51
N ILE A 116 1.38 -4.25 6.72
CA ILE A 116 2.85 -4.24 6.92
C ILE A 116 3.21 -3.56 8.25
N SER A 117 2.54 -2.47 8.58
CA SER A 117 2.80 -1.69 9.80
C SER A 117 2.39 -2.45 11.06
N GLU A 118 1.17 -3.01 11.07
CA GLU A 118 0.62 -3.78 12.20
C GLU A 118 1.48 -4.99 12.56
N ARG A 119 2.10 -5.61 11.57
CA ARG A 119 2.94 -6.80 11.77
C ARG A 119 4.41 -6.48 12.05
N GLY A 120 4.79 -5.21 12.03
CA GLY A 120 6.18 -4.81 12.22
C GLY A 120 7.13 -5.45 11.19
N TRP A 121 6.65 -5.72 9.96
CA TRP A 121 7.46 -6.31 8.88
C TRP A 121 8.51 -5.33 8.32
N ARG A 122 8.82 -4.27 9.07
CA ARG A 122 9.91 -3.32 8.82
C ARG A 122 10.76 -3.24 10.08
N ASP A 123 12.06 -3.07 9.89
CA ASP A 123 13.03 -2.82 10.97
C ASP A 123 12.85 -1.46 11.68
N SER A 124 11.76 -0.73 11.41
CA SER A 124 11.46 0.53 12.08
C SER A 124 10.64 0.26 13.35
N SER A 125 11.26 0.46 14.51
CA SER A 125 10.61 0.44 15.82
C SER A 125 9.55 1.53 16.06
N ASP A 126 9.27 2.35 15.04
CA ASP A 126 8.32 3.47 15.09
C ASP A 126 7.27 3.33 13.98
N GLU A 127 6.04 3.02 14.38
CA GLU A 127 4.84 2.89 13.54
C GLU A 127 4.59 4.15 12.69
N ILE A 128 4.90 5.34 13.23
CA ILE A 128 4.74 6.61 12.51
C ILE A 128 5.75 6.72 11.37
N ALA A 129 6.99 6.25 11.58
CA ALA A 129 8.03 6.24 10.55
C ALA A 129 7.68 5.24 9.43
N ALA A 130 7.07 4.10 9.78
CA ALA A 130 6.61 3.12 8.81
C ALA A 130 5.54 3.72 7.88
N VAL A 131 4.53 4.39 8.45
CA VAL A 131 3.47 5.05 7.68
C VAL A 131 4.01 6.22 6.84
N GLN A 132 4.91 7.04 7.39
CA GLN A 132 5.54 8.14 6.65
C GLN A 132 6.35 7.62 5.46
N SER A 133 7.16 6.59 5.66
CA SER A 133 7.95 6.02 4.56
C SER A 133 7.07 5.39 3.48
N LEU A 134 5.88 4.89 3.84
CA LEU A 134 4.95 4.33 2.87
C LEU A 134 4.18 5.42 2.11
N ALA A 135 3.85 6.53 2.77
CA ALA A 135 3.38 7.76 2.11
C ALA A 135 4.43 8.37 1.17
N ASP A 136 5.70 8.38 1.59
CA ASP A 136 6.82 8.87 0.77
C ASP A 136 7.09 7.96 -0.44
N ARG A 137 6.95 6.63 -0.29
CA ARG A 137 7.00 5.68 -1.42
C ARG A 137 5.85 5.89 -2.40
N CYS A 138 4.62 6.10 -1.90
CA CYS A 138 3.48 6.43 -2.76
C CYS A 138 3.70 7.75 -3.51
N ASN A 139 4.30 8.75 -2.86
CA ASN A 139 4.59 10.02 -3.50
C ASN A 139 5.72 9.94 -4.54
N SER A 140 6.74 9.11 -4.27
CA SER A 140 7.88 8.87 -5.17
C SER A 140 7.47 8.07 -6.41
N LEU A 141 6.55 7.10 -6.26
CA LEU A 141 6.10 6.25 -7.36
C LEU A 141 5.11 6.94 -8.30
N ALA A 142 4.38 7.95 -7.82
CA ALA A 142 3.59 8.86 -8.65
C ALA A 142 4.43 9.70 -9.64
N VAL A 143 5.76 9.61 -9.57
CA VAL A 143 6.72 10.25 -10.47
C VAL A 143 7.34 9.25 -11.47
N THR A 144 7.09 7.95 -11.33
CA THR A 144 7.56 6.94 -12.29
C THR A 144 6.60 6.79 -13.47
N ASP A 145 7.07 6.28 -14.62
CA ASP A 145 6.22 6.06 -15.80
C ASP A 145 5.29 4.84 -15.70
N LEU A 146 5.50 3.95 -14.72
CA LEU A 146 4.75 2.69 -14.59
C LEU A 146 3.23 2.90 -14.38
N PRO A 147 2.78 3.79 -13.47
CA PRO A 147 1.36 4.07 -13.29
C PRO A 147 0.72 4.69 -14.55
N ARG A 148 1.46 5.54 -15.27
CA ARG A 148 1.00 6.17 -16.52
C ARG A 148 0.79 5.13 -17.61
N ARG A 149 1.71 4.16 -17.74
CA ARG A 149 1.59 3.03 -18.70
C ARG A 149 0.39 2.13 -18.42
N LEU A 150 -0.09 2.09 -17.18
CA LEU A 150 -1.29 1.37 -16.75
C LEU A 150 -2.57 2.21 -16.83
N GLY A 151 -2.48 3.46 -17.29
CA GLY A 151 -3.63 4.36 -17.37
C GLY A 151 -4.14 4.84 -16.02
N LEU A 152 -3.32 4.76 -14.96
CA LEU A 152 -3.72 5.21 -13.63
C LEU A 152 -3.78 6.74 -13.56
N ASP A 153 -4.93 7.27 -13.17
CA ASP A 153 -5.08 8.68 -12.83
C ASP A 153 -4.43 8.99 -11.47
N ILE A 154 -3.19 9.48 -11.49
CA ILE A 154 -2.39 9.73 -10.29
C ILE A 154 -3.12 10.56 -9.21
N PRO A 155 -3.84 11.64 -9.52
CA PRO A 155 -4.66 12.37 -8.54
C PRO A 155 -5.72 11.49 -7.86
N THR A 156 -6.49 10.72 -8.63
CA THR A 156 -7.51 9.80 -8.09
C THR A 156 -6.88 8.72 -7.22
N PHE A 157 -5.74 8.15 -7.66
CA PHE A 157 -4.98 7.16 -6.92
C PHE A 157 -4.61 7.68 -5.53
N ARG A 158 -3.94 8.84 -5.51
CA ARG A 158 -3.48 9.53 -4.30
C ARG A 158 -4.64 9.81 -3.33
N LYS A 159 -5.74 10.37 -3.85
CA LYS A 159 -6.92 10.69 -3.05
C LYS A 159 -7.52 9.45 -2.41
N ALA A 160 -7.64 8.36 -3.16
CA ALA A 160 -8.19 7.11 -2.65
C ALA A 160 -7.28 6.49 -1.58
N PHE A 161 -5.96 6.44 -1.83
CA PHE A 161 -4.97 5.92 -0.89
C PHE A 161 -5.01 6.64 0.46
N ALA A 162 -4.95 7.98 0.47
CA ALA A 162 -4.96 8.70 1.74
C ALA A 162 -6.29 8.68 2.47
N ARG A 163 -7.41 8.67 1.74
CA ARG A 163 -8.72 8.51 2.36
C ARG A 163 -8.83 7.16 3.06
N GLU A 164 -8.32 6.11 2.44
CA GLU A 164 -8.33 4.76 3.01
C GLU A 164 -7.41 4.67 4.24
N LEU A 165 -6.18 5.19 4.15
CA LEU A 165 -5.28 5.27 5.32
C LEU A 165 -5.92 6.03 6.49
N GLN A 166 -6.58 7.15 6.18
CA GLN A 166 -7.31 7.92 7.19
C GLN A 166 -8.42 7.07 7.85
N ALA A 167 -9.15 6.29 7.06
CA ALA A 167 -10.24 5.47 7.57
C ALA A 167 -9.73 4.34 8.47
N LEU A 168 -8.59 3.73 8.12
CA LEU A 168 -8.03 2.57 8.82
C LEU A 168 -7.26 2.96 10.10
N PHE A 169 -6.42 4.00 10.06
CA PHE A 169 -5.62 4.43 11.22
C PHE A 169 -6.25 5.55 12.06
N GLY A 170 -7.17 6.34 11.48
CA GLY A 170 -7.65 7.58 12.07
C GLY A 170 -6.60 8.71 12.06
N TRP A 171 -7.06 9.97 11.91
CA TRP A 171 -6.14 11.13 11.89
C TRP A 171 -5.42 11.40 13.21
N SER A 172 -5.88 10.83 14.32
CA SER A 172 -5.26 10.99 15.64
C SER A 172 -3.88 10.33 15.71
N ILE A 173 -3.75 9.10 15.20
CA ILE A 173 -2.48 8.37 15.11
C ILE A 173 -1.62 8.97 13.99
N LEU A 174 -2.26 9.36 12.88
CA LEU A 174 -1.59 9.98 11.74
C LEU A 174 -1.27 11.46 11.92
N ALA A 175 -1.61 12.10 13.03
CA ALA A 175 -1.45 13.55 13.22
C ALA A 175 -0.02 14.05 12.93
N PRO A 176 1.06 13.33 13.34
CA PRO A 176 2.44 13.70 13.01
C PRO A 176 2.79 13.53 11.53
N ALA A 177 2.14 12.58 10.83
CA ALA A 177 2.34 12.28 9.41
C ALA A 177 1.35 13.01 8.48
N ARG A 178 0.31 13.65 9.04
CA ARG A 178 -0.82 14.22 8.31
C ARG A 178 -0.40 15.25 7.28
N GLY A 179 0.57 16.10 7.61
CA GLY A 179 1.14 17.08 6.68
C GLY A 179 1.81 16.44 5.47
N ARG A 180 2.52 15.31 5.65
CA ARG A 180 3.18 14.59 4.55
C ARG A 180 2.19 13.78 3.72
N ILE A 181 1.22 13.12 4.35
CA ILE A 181 0.17 12.37 3.66
C ILE A 181 -0.69 13.32 2.82
N THR A 182 -1.14 14.44 3.40
CA THR A 182 -1.89 15.45 2.65
C THR A 182 -1.08 16.07 1.51
N ALA A 183 0.20 16.36 1.73
CA ALA A 183 1.05 16.91 0.67
C ALA A 183 1.38 15.88 -0.43
N ALA A 184 1.56 14.61 -0.07
CA ALA A 184 1.67 13.49 -1.01
C ALA A 184 0.40 13.33 -1.86
N THR A 185 -0.77 13.70 -1.32
CA THR A 185 -2.04 13.66 -2.04
C THR A 185 -2.30 14.86 -2.93
N ALA A 186 -1.73 16.01 -2.59
CA ALA A 186 -1.89 17.27 -3.33
C ALA A 186 -0.93 17.39 -4.54
N GLY A 187 -0.01 16.45 -4.71
CA GLY A 187 0.93 16.39 -5.83
C GLY A 187 2.29 17.07 -5.56
N PRO A 188 3.28 16.88 -6.46
CA PRO A 188 4.68 17.24 -6.20
C PRO A 188 4.90 18.74 -5.95
N SER A 189 4.08 19.62 -6.51
CA SER A 189 4.16 21.07 -6.28
C SER A 189 3.73 21.47 -4.86
N ALA A 190 2.75 20.79 -4.27
CA ALA A 190 2.27 21.06 -2.92
C ALA A 190 3.15 20.40 -1.85
N ALA A 191 3.74 19.24 -2.16
CA ALA A 191 4.73 18.55 -1.33
C ALA A 191 5.96 19.43 -1.05
N LEU A 192 6.48 20.14 -2.06
CA LEU A 192 7.57 21.09 -1.89
C LEU A 192 7.19 22.25 -0.95
N SER A 193 6.00 22.83 -1.11
CA SER A 193 5.52 23.93 -0.26
C SER A 193 5.30 23.50 1.20
N ALA A 194 4.79 22.28 1.42
CA ALA A 194 4.59 21.73 2.76
C ALA A 194 5.92 21.37 3.46
N GLN A 195 6.91 20.84 2.73
CA GLN A 195 8.26 20.60 3.26
C GLN A 195 8.96 21.90 3.68
N VAL A 196 8.84 22.96 2.88
CA VAL A 196 9.39 24.29 3.21
C VAL A 196 8.66 24.91 4.40
N GLY A 197 7.34 24.68 4.54
CA GLY A 197 6.55 25.10 5.70
C GLY A 197 6.95 24.39 6.99
N ALA A 198 7.09 23.06 6.97
CA ALA A 198 7.50 22.27 8.14
C ALA A 198 8.94 22.58 8.59
N ALA A 199 9.87 22.81 7.65
CA ALA A 199 11.24 23.22 7.95
C ALA A 199 11.31 24.63 8.59
N ARG A 200 10.40 25.55 8.22
CA ARG A 200 10.27 26.87 8.87
C ARG A 200 9.71 26.79 10.28
N ILE A 201 8.79 25.86 10.55
CA ILE A 201 8.21 25.68 11.90
C ILE A 201 9.25 25.08 12.85
N SER A 202 10.03 24.08 12.38
CA SER A 202 11.12 23.47 13.17
C SER A 202 12.23 24.47 13.54
N ARG A 203 12.55 25.43 12.66
CA ARG A 203 13.49 26.53 12.99
C ARG A 203 12.94 27.56 13.99
N ARG A 204 11.62 27.65 14.18
CA ARG A 204 11.00 28.59 15.13
C ARG A 204 10.89 28.01 16.55
N THR A 205 10.89 26.68 16.70
CA THR A 205 10.89 25.99 18.00
C THR A 205 12.27 25.81 18.62
N LEU A 206 13.35 25.94 17.85
CA LEU A 206 14.69 26.17 18.39
C LEU A 206 14.91 27.67 18.60
N GLY A 207 14.37 28.20 19.69
CA GLY A 207 14.80 29.48 20.26
C GLY A 207 16.27 29.40 20.63
N VAL A 208 17.15 29.80 19.70
CA VAL A 208 18.58 29.98 19.94
C VAL A 208 18.73 31.10 20.97
N LYS A 209 18.94 30.71 22.22
CA LYS A 209 19.39 31.59 23.29
C LYS A 209 20.84 31.97 22.96
N THR A 210 21.02 33.13 22.33
CA THR A 210 22.34 33.77 22.17
C THR A 210 23.01 33.89 23.53
N MET A 211 24.10 33.14 23.75
CA MET A 211 25.04 33.37 24.86
C MET A 211 26.15 34.33 24.40
N PRO A 212 26.65 35.20 25.29
CA PRO A 212 27.60 36.25 24.94
C PRO A 212 29.01 35.69 24.73
N ILE A 213 29.69 36.21 23.73
CA ILE A 213 31.09 35.94 23.41
C ILE A 213 31.98 36.59 24.48
N VAL A 214 32.69 35.79 25.26
CA VAL A 214 33.79 36.26 26.12
C VAL A 214 35.01 36.48 25.23
N ARG A 215 35.44 37.74 25.08
CA ARG A 215 36.76 38.08 24.53
C ARG A 215 37.83 37.79 25.58
N LEU A 216 38.75 36.89 25.26
CA LEU A 216 40.03 36.80 25.95
C LEU A 216 41.01 37.74 25.23
N THR A 217 41.45 38.77 25.95
CA THR A 217 42.68 39.54 25.72
C THR A 217 43.88 38.76 26.18
#